data_AF-A0A1C6WAM6-F1
#
_entry.id   AF-A0A1C6WAM6-F1
#
_cell.length_a   1.000
_cell.length_b   1.000
_cell.length_c   1.000
_cell.angle_alpha   90.00
_cell.angle_beta   90.00
_cell.angle_gamma   90.00
#
_symmetry.space_group_name_H-M   'P 1'
#
loop_
_entity.id
_entity.type
_entity.pdbx_description
1 polymer ?
#
loop_
_entity_poly.entity_id
_entity_poly.type
_entity_poly.pdbx_seq_one_letter_code
_entity_poly.pdbx_strand_id
1 'polypeptide(L)'
;MDTEKMCKLFREADSYFNGKDVDTTKFNEHKTIKSYCRDDGGCKTNEERINALIEYIIMDFKRSTNQHDYNKYDEYLLMWISDKLFKIHKEAKNIREGYMDDTTLKQAYEEYLEKHIGILDYWVLLDMIKGLKEAYLKYMSEFYKLLNNICITIAYYNDKGAKTRQLSKYSKDCLHQYRTLYINISECKSYLHLLNK
;
A
#
# COMPACT_ATOMS: atom_id res chain seq x y z
N MET A 1 -7.92 1.23 -15.69
CA MET A 1 -8.26 0.32 -14.58
C MET A 1 -9.46 0.91 -13.87
N ASP A 2 -10.32 0.11 -13.25
CA ASP A 2 -11.40 0.61 -12.38
C ASP A 2 -11.05 0.40 -10.90
N THR A 3 -11.82 1.01 -10.01
CA THR A 3 -11.60 0.92 -8.55
C THR A 3 -11.68 -0.51 -8.05
N GLU A 4 -12.55 -1.34 -8.62
CA GLU A 4 -12.71 -2.74 -8.20
C GLU A 4 -11.47 -3.57 -8.48
N LYS A 5 -10.89 -3.42 -9.68
CA LYS A 5 -9.66 -4.10 -10.08
C LYS A 5 -8.47 -3.68 -9.23
N MET A 6 -8.34 -2.38 -8.95
CA MET A 6 -7.32 -1.86 -8.03
C MET A 6 -7.48 -2.48 -6.63
N CYS A 7 -8.70 -2.46 -6.09
CA CYS A 7 -9.01 -3.04 -4.79
C CYS A 7 -8.72 -4.54 -4.73
N LYS A 8 -9.04 -5.29 -5.80
CA LYS A 8 -8.71 -6.70 -5.91
C LYS A 8 -7.19 -6.92 -5.87
N LEU A 9 -6.42 -6.12 -6.62
CA LEU A 9 -4.97 -6.25 -6.68
C LEU A 9 -4.30 -5.94 -5.34
N PHE A 10 -4.69 -4.85 -4.66
CA PHE A 10 -4.12 -4.55 -3.33
C PHE A 10 -4.48 -5.61 -2.30
N ARG A 11 -5.71 -6.15 -2.33
CA ARG A 11 -6.10 -7.25 -1.44
C ARG A 11 -5.35 -8.55 -1.73
N GLU A 12 -5.09 -8.84 -3.00
CA GLU A 12 -4.25 -9.96 -3.41
C GLU A 12 -2.82 -9.78 -2.87
N ALA A 13 -2.22 -8.61 -3.10
CA ALA A 13 -0.88 -8.28 -2.59
C ALA A 13 -0.81 -8.36 -1.06
N ASP A 14 -1.81 -7.83 -0.34
CA ASP A 14 -1.91 -7.91 1.12
C ASP A 14 -2.00 -9.35 1.62
N SER A 15 -2.60 -10.25 0.84
CA SER A 15 -2.76 -11.64 1.23
C SER A 15 -1.43 -12.40 1.31
N TYR A 16 -0.33 -11.84 0.78
CA TYR A 16 1.01 -12.40 0.92
C TYR A 16 1.70 -12.01 2.23
N PHE A 17 1.11 -11.13 3.06
CA PHE A 17 1.75 -10.66 4.28
C PHE A 17 1.19 -11.35 5.53
N ASN A 18 2.08 -11.70 6.45
CA ASN A 18 1.78 -12.01 7.84
C ASN A 18 2.46 -10.97 8.73
N GLY A 19 1.71 -9.95 9.16
CA GLY A 19 2.28 -8.79 9.85
C GLY A 19 3.13 -7.93 8.91
N LYS A 20 4.42 -7.78 9.23
CA LYS A 20 5.40 -7.05 8.40
C LYS A 20 6.09 -7.92 7.35
N ASP A 21 6.02 -9.25 7.52
CA ASP A 21 6.79 -10.20 6.73
C ASP A 21 5.93 -10.81 5.62
N VAL A 22 6.53 -11.02 4.45
CA VAL A 22 5.93 -11.75 3.34
C VAL A 22 6.02 -13.25 3.62
N ASP A 23 4.88 -13.94 3.51
CA ASP A 23 4.81 -15.40 3.52
C ASP A 23 5.61 -15.95 2.35
N THR A 24 6.79 -16.48 2.66
CA THR A 24 7.75 -16.96 1.68
C THR A 24 7.23 -18.18 0.92
N THR A 25 6.45 -19.05 1.56
CA THR A 25 5.87 -20.24 0.92
C THR A 25 4.88 -19.80 -0.13
N LYS A 26 3.92 -18.96 0.25
CA LYS A 26 2.89 -18.43 -0.65
C LYS A 26 3.49 -17.61 -1.79
N PHE A 27 4.50 -16.78 -1.49
CA PHE A 27 5.22 -16.01 -2.51
C PHE A 27 5.89 -16.91 -3.56
N ASN A 28 6.57 -17.98 -3.12
CA ASN A 28 7.30 -18.88 -4.01
C ASN A 28 6.41 -19.69 -4.95
N GLU A 29 5.14 -19.88 -4.62
CA GLU A 29 4.14 -20.51 -5.50
C GLU A 29 3.75 -19.59 -6.67
N HIS A 30 3.88 -18.27 -6.52
CA HIS A 30 3.44 -17.30 -7.53
C HIS A 30 4.56 -16.91 -8.51
N LYS A 31 4.71 -17.71 -9.57
CA LYS A 31 5.77 -17.57 -10.59
C LYS A 31 5.93 -16.15 -11.15
N THR A 32 4.82 -15.45 -11.41
CA THR A 32 4.84 -14.09 -12.00
C THR A 32 5.40 -13.04 -11.05
N ILE A 33 5.14 -13.15 -9.74
CA ILE A 33 5.72 -12.19 -8.78
C ILE A 33 7.20 -12.53 -8.59
N LYS A 34 7.52 -13.83 -8.48
CA LYS A 34 8.90 -14.31 -8.35
C LYS A 34 9.79 -13.87 -9.52
N SER A 35 9.27 -13.71 -10.73
CA SER A 35 10.07 -13.24 -11.86
C SER A 35 10.55 -11.79 -11.75
N TYR A 36 10.08 -11.00 -10.78
CA TYR A 36 10.58 -9.65 -10.49
C TYR A 36 11.76 -9.65 -9.49
N CYS A 37 12.17 -10.82 -9.00
CA CYS A 37 13.39 -10.96 -8.21
C CYS A 37 14.63 -10.87 -9.12
N ARG A 38 15.69 -10.17 -8.69
CA ARG A 38 16.93 -10.03 -9.47
C ARG A 38 17.72 -11.33 -9.61
N ASP A 39 17.77 -12.13 -8.56
CA ASP A 39 18.60 -13.33 -8.51
C ASP A 39 17.90 -14.54 -9.15
N ASP A 40 18.66 -15.37 -9.87
CA ASP A 40 18.18 -16.66 -10.41
C ASP A 40 17.61 -17.60 -9.33
N GLY A 41 18.00 -17.41 -8.07
CA GLY A 41 17.49 -18.11 -6.90
C GLY A 41 16.15 -17.57 -6.35
N GLY A 42 15.65 -16.46 -6.88
CA GLY A 42 14.50 -15.71 -6.37
C GLY A 42 14.85 -14.76 -5.21
N CYS A 43 13.83 -14.13 -4.65
CA CYS A 43 13.95 -13.19 -3.53
C CYS A 43 14.26 -13.95 -2.23
N LYS A 44 15.41 -13.63 -1.63
CA LYS A 44 15.95 -14.25 -0.40
C LYS A 44 15.50 -13.51 0.85
N THR A 45 15.49 -12.18 0.80
CA THR A 45 15.11 -11.32 1.94
C THR A 45 13.64 -10.94 1.91
N ASN A 46 13.10 -10.45 3.03
CA ASN A 46 11.72 -9.95 3.09
C ASN A 46 11.56 -8.72 2.19
N GLU A 47 12.55 -7.83 2.24
CA GLU A 47 12.66 -6.58 1.51
C GLU A 47 12.67 -6.82 -0.01
N GLU A 48 13.41 -7.83 -0.49
CA GLU A 48 13.39 -8.24 -1.90
C GLU A 48 11.99 -8.72 -2.32
N ARG A 49 11.29 -9.49 -1.48
CA ARG A 49 9.91 -9.95 -1.77
C ARG A 49 8.93 -8.79 -1.83
N ILE A 50 9.07 -7.82 -0.93
CA ILE A 50 8.28 -6.59 -0.93
C ILE A 50 8.53 -5.81 -2.22
N ASN A 51 9.79 -5.62 -2.61
CA ASN A 51 10.13 -4.95 -3.87
C ASN A 51 9.55 -5.68 -5.09
N ALA A 52 9.62 -7.02 -5.14
CA ALA A 52 9.00 -7.79 -6.22
C ALA A 52 7.47 -7.65 -6.26
N LEU A 53 6.79 -7.56 -5.10
CA LEU A 53 5.36 -7.27 -5.04
C LEU A 53 5.03 -5.86 -5.55
N ILE A 54 5.84 -4.86 -5.23
CA ILE A 54 5.68 -3.49 -5.74
C ILE A 54 5.79 -3.47 -7.27
N GLU A 55 6.82 -4.13 -7.82
CA GLU A 55 7.01 -4.23 -9.27
C GLU A 55 5.82 -4.94 -9.95
N TYR A 56 5.33 -6.03 -9.35
CA TYR A 56 4.13 -6.71 -9.83
C TYR A 56 2.92 -5.77 -9.90
N ILE A 57 2.65 -5.01 -8.83
CA ILE A 57 1.53 -4.07 -8.78
C ILE A 57 1.66 -2.99 -9.86
N ILE A 58 2.86 -2.40 -10.01
CA ILE A 58 3.13 -1.37 -11.03
C ILE A 58 2.89 -1.91 -12.44
N MET A 59 3.38 -3.12 -12.72
CA MET A 59 3.23 -3.73 -14.03
C MET A 59 1.76 -4.07 -14.33
N ASP A 60 1.00 -4.51 -13.34
CA ASP A 60 -0.43 -4.74 -13.51
C ASP A 60 -1.23 -3.44 -13.68
N PHE A 61 -0.86 -2.37 -12.98
CA PHE A 61 -1.42 -1.03 -13.23
C PHE A 61 -1.17 -0.62 -14.67
N LYS A 62 0.09 -0.66 -15.13
CA LYS A 62 0.46 -0.26 -16.49
C LYS A 62 -0.21 -1.11 -17.59
N ARG A 63 -0.44 -2.41 -17.35
CA ARG A 63 -1.19 -3.27 -18.28
C ARG A 63 -2.68 -2.98 -18.29
N SER A 64 -3.19 -2.36 -17.21
CA SER A 64 -4.62 -2.16 -16.98
C SER A 64 -5.07 -0.71 -17.20
N THR A 65 -4.17 0.22 -17.49
CA THR A 65 -4.45 1.65 -17.71
C THR A 65 -4.05 2.09 -19.11
N ASN A 66 -4.79 3.07 -19.64
CA ASN A 66 -4.39 3.75 -20.87
C ASN A 66 -3.16 4.62 -20.59
N GLN A 67 -2.38 4.91 -21.64
CA GLN A 67 -1.13 5.65 -21.48
C GLN A 67 -1.29 7.04 -20.84
N HIS A 68 -2.46 7.65 -20.99
CA HIS A 68 -2.78 8.95 -20.41
C HIS A 68 -3.12 8.90 -18.91
N ASP A 69 -3.38 7.71 -18.35
CA ASP A 69 -3.80 7.51 -16.96
C ASP A 69 -2.75 6.77 -16.11
N TYR A 70 -1.50 6.67 -16.58
CA TYR A 70 -0.49 5.83 -15.92
C TYR A 70 -0.29 6.18 -14.45
N ASN A 71 -0.38 7.46 -14.08
CA ASN A 71 -0.09 7.92 -12.72
C ASN A 71 -1.32 7.92 -11.81
N LYS A 72 -2.50 7.52 -12.32
CA LYS A 72 -3.78 7.64 -11.60
C LYS A 72 -3.80 6.85 -10.29
N TYR A 73 -3.00 5.79 -10.20
CA TYR A 73 -2.99 4.86 -9.06
C TYR A 73 -1.71 4.90 -8.24
N ASP A 74 -0.73 5.70 -8.65
CA ASP A 74 0.59 5.75 -8.03
C ASP A 74 0.51 6.30 -6.60
N GLU A 75 -0.41 7.24 -6.32
CA GLU A 75 -0.66 7.72 -4.95
C GLU A 75 -1.15 6.61 -4.03
N TYR A 76 -2.08 5.77 -4.51
CA TYR A 76 -2.58 4.63 -3.73
C TYR A 76 -1.50 3.56 -3.55
N LEU A 77 -0.61 3.38 -4.53
CA LEU A 77 0.56 2.53 -4.38
C LEU A 77 1.51 3.08 -3.32
N LEU A 78 1.79 4.39 -3.27
CA LEU A 78 2.61 4.99 -2.22
C LEU A 78 1.98 4.81 -0.83
N MET A 79 0.65 4.89 -0.71
CA MET A 79 -0.06 4.56 0.53
C MET A 79 0.15 3.08 0.91
N TRP A 80 0.01 2.16 -0.05
CA TRP A 80 0.25 0.73 0.16
C TRP A 80 1.69 0.44 0.61
N ILE A 81 2.68 1.03 -0.06
CA ILE A 81 4.11 0.91 0.30
C ILE A 81 4.34 1.45 1.71
N SER A 82 3.73 2.60 2.03
CA SER A 82 3.81 3.20 3.36
C SER A 82 3.25 2.30 4.45
N ASP A 83 2.15 1.58 4.20
CA ASP A 83 1.64 0.58 5.15
C ASP A 83 2.64 -0.53 5.45
N LYS A 84 3.34 -1.04 4.42
CA LYS A 84 4.33 -2.11 4.62
C LYS A 84 5.55 -1.61 5.37
N LEU A 85 6.09 -0.48 4.93
CA LEU A 85 7.23 0.16 5.57
C LEU A 85 6.93 0.58 7.01
N PHE A 86 5.73 1.10 7.28
CA PHE A 86 5.33 1.49 8.63
C PHE A 86 5.31 0.29 9.59
N LYS A 87 4.86 -0.88 9.14
CA LYS A 87 4.87 -2.10 9.95
C LYS A 87 6.29 -2.56 10.30
N ILE A 88 7.20 -2.53 9.31
CA ILE A 88 8.63 -2.84 9.52
C ILE A 88 9.23 -1.84 10.52
N HIS A 89 9.05 -0.55 10.25
CA HIS A 89 9.62 0.54 11.03
C HIS A 89 9.11 0.53 12.47
N LYS A 90 7.80 0.36 12.67
CA LYS A 90 7.18 0.28 14.01
C LYS A 90 7.81 -0.81 14.86
N GLU A 91 8.06 -1.98 14.29
CA GLU A 91 8.70 -3.07 15.01
C GLU A 91 10.19 -2.81 15.24
N ALA A 92 10.91 -2.36 14.21
CA ALA A 92 12.35 -2.08 14.30
C ALA A 92 12.68 -1.01 15.34
N LYS A 93 11.84 0.01 15.48
CA LYS A 93 12.03 1.13 16.44
C LYS A 93 11.22 0.96 17.73
N ASN A 94 10.48 -0.13 17.91
CA ASN A 94 9.58 -0.36 19.05
C ASN A 94 8.61 0.81 19.30
N ILE A 95 8.02 1.35 18.22
CA ILE A 95 7.10 2.49 18.30
C ILE A 95 5.82 2.07 19.01
N ARG A 96 5.51 2.78 20.10
CA ARG A 96 4.31 2.55 20.92
C ARG A 96 3.05 2.92 20.14
N GLU A 97 1.96 2.23 20.45
CA GLU A 97 0.65 2.59 19.92
C GLU A 97 0.29 4.04 20.31
N GLY A 98 -0.33 4.76 19.37
CA GLY A 98 -0.67 6.18 19.54
C GLY A 98 0.47 7.16 19.27
N TYR A 99 1.74 6.77 19.42
CA TYR A 99 2.88 7.65 19.16
C TYR A 99 2.94 8.05 17.68
N MET A 100 3.04 9.35 17.42
CA MET A 100 3.22 9.91 16.08
C MET A 100 4.72 10.00 15.85
N ASP A 101 5.22 9.14 14.98
CA ASP A 101 6.61 9.11 14.57
C ASP A 101 6.75 9.93 13.28
N ASP A 102 7.77 10.80 13.26
CA ASP A 102 7.98 11.79 12.20
C ASP A 102 8.73 11.22 10.99
N THR A 103 9.03 9.91 10.96
CA THR A 103 9.71 9.28 9.82
C THR A 103 8.91 9.48 8.55
N THR A 104 9.56 9.99 7.50
CA THR A 104 8.93 10.16 6.19
C THR A 104 8.95 8.85 5.40
N LEU A 105 8.06 8.72 4.41
CA LEU A 105 8.05 7.58 3.49
C LEU A 105 9.43 7.40 2.82
N LYS A 106 10.07 8.50 2.39
CA LYS A 106 11.40 8.48 1.80
C LYS A 106 12.45 7.92 2.74
N GLN A 107 12.50 8.39 3.99
CA GLN A 107 13.46 7.89 4.98
C GLN A 107 13.30 6.39 5.22
N ALA A 108 12.05 5.91 5.32
CA ALA A 108 11.79 4.49 5.47
C ALA A 108 12.13 3.68 4.22
N TYR A 109 11.90 4.23 3.02
CA TYR A 109 12.32 3.58 1.77
C TYR A 109 13.84 3.42 1.69
N GLU A 110 14.59 4.49 1.98
CA GLU A 110 16.06 4.51 2.01
C GLU A 110 16.61 3.53 3.06
N GLU A 111 15.97 3.47 4.24
CA GLU A 111 16.38 2.56 5.32
C GLU A 111 16.12 1.08 4.99
N TYR A 112 14.95 0.76 4.41
CA TYR A 112 14.48 -0.63 4.33
C TYR A 112 14.48 -1.23 2.92
N LEU A 113 14.25 -0.46 1.84
CA LEU A 113 14.00 -1.03 0.50
C LEU A 113 15.02 -0.64 -0.55
N GLU A 114 15.69 0.51 -0.44
CA GLU A 114 16.61 1.04 -1.47
C GLU A 114 17.76 0.06 -1.81
N LYS A 115 18.29 -0.66 -0.83
CA LYS A 115 19.38 -1.63 -1.04
C LYS A 115 18.92 -2.96 -1.64
N HIS A 116 17.60 -3.17 -1.73
CA HIS A 116 16.99 -4.45 -2.11
C HIS A 116 16.17 -4.35 -3.40
N ILE A 117 16.35 -3.29 -4.20
CA ILE A 117 15.57 -3.04 -5.42
C ILE A 117 15.65 -4.26 -6.34
N GLY A 118 14.50 -4.62 -6.92
CA GLY A 118 14.38 -5.70 -7.89
C GLY A 118 14.79 -5.26 -9.30
N ILE A 119 14.18 -5.85 -10.33
CA ILE A 119 14.57 -5.60 -11.73
C ILE A 119 14.29 -4.13 -12.13
N LEU A 120 13.27 -3.50 -11.55
CA LEU A 120 12.82 -2.17 -11.89
C LEU A 120 13.07 -1.18 -10.74
N ASP A 121 13.77 -0.09 -11.03
CA ASP A 121 13.82 1.06 -10.12
C ASP A 121 12.48 1.81 -10.15
N TYR A 122 11.52 1.28 -9.40
CA TYR A 122 10.20 1.88 -9.29
C TYR A 122 10.21 3.20 -8.53
N TRP A 123 11.21 3.45 -7.70
CA TRP A 123 11.26 4.67 -6.92
C TRP A 123 11.42 5.87 -7.85
N VAL A 124 12.28 5.78 -8.86
CA VAL A 124 12.40 6.80 -9.91
C VAL A 124 11.09 6.99 -10.68
N LEU A 125 10.35 5.91 -10.97
CA LEU A 125 9.06 6.03 -11.67
C LEU A 125 8.02 6.85 -10.89
N LEU A 126 8.08 6.80 -9.55
CA LEU A 126 7.17 7.50 -8.66
C LEU A 126 7.59 8.97 -8.40
N ASP A 127 8.65 9.48 -9.06
CA ASP A 127 9.11 10.86 -8.87
C ASP A 127 8.13 11.92 -9.36
N MET A 128 7.17 11.57 -10.22
CA MET A 128 6.10 12.49 -10.62
C MET A 128 5.22 12.91 -9.42
N ILE A 129 5.29 12.18 -8.31
CA ILE A 129 4.53 12.45 -7.08
C ILE A 129 5.50 12.66 -5.90
N LYS A 130 6.62 13.34 -6.18
CA LYS A 130 7.70 13.60 -5.21
C LYS A 130 7.22 14.18 -3.88
N GLY A 131 6.17 15.01 -3.90
CA GLY A 131 5.59 15.60 -2.69
C GLY A 131 5.07 14.55 -1.69
N LEU A 132 4.58 13.40 -2.15
CA LEU A 132 4.12 12.32 -1.27
C LEU A 132 5.26 11.47 -0.71
N LYS A 133 6.45 11.49 -1.31
CA LYS A 133 7.61 10.78 -0.76
C LYS A 133 8.08 11.39 0.57
N GLU A 134 7.90 12.69 0.72
CA GLU A 134 8.24 13.41 1.96
C GLU A 134 7.08 13.41 2.98
N ALA A 135 5.96 12.74 2.69
CA ALA A 135 4.87 12.60 3.63
C ALA A 135 5.26 11.71 4.82
N TYR A 136 4.71 12.02 5.99
CA TYR A 136 4.83 11.17 7.17
C TYR A 136 4.29 9.76 6.90
N LEU A 137 5.16 8.78 7.15
CA LEU A 137 4.93 7.37 6.88
C LEU A 137 3.67 6.86 7.58
N LYS A 138 3.48 7.24 8.85
CA LYS A 138 2.33 6.86 9.66
C LYS A 138 1.01 7.31 9.03
N TYR A 139 0.90 8.57 8.58
CA TYR A 139 -0.34 9.05 7.98
C TYR A 139 -0.64 8.35 6.66
N MET A 140 0.36 8.13 5.82
CA MET A 140 0.18 7.39 4.56
C MET A 140 -0.28 5.94 4.80
N SER A 141 0.20 5.28 5.86
CA SER A 141 -0.31 3.98 6.31
C SER A 141 -1.77 4.06 6.77
N GLU A 142 -2.16 5.11 7.51
CA GLU A 142 -3.57 5.29 7.93
C GLU A 142 -4.51 5.64 6.76
N PHE A 143 -4.02 6.33 5.72
CA PHE A 143 -4.73 6.49 4.45
C PHE A 143 -4.94 5.15 3.76
N TYR A 144 -3.91 4.30 3.69
CA TYR A 144 -4.04 2.96 3.13
C TYR A 144 -5.05 2.11 3.89
N LYS A 145 -5.07 2.20 5.22
CA LYS A 145 -6.05 1.50 6.06
C LYS A 145 -7.49 1.92 5.73
N LEU A 146 -7.72 3.21 5.48
CA LEU A 146 -9.03 3.69 4.99
C LEU A 146 -9.36 3.10 3.62
N LEU A 147 -8.42 3.17 2.67
CA LEU A 147 -8.58 2.59 1.33
C LEU A 147 -8.90 1.09 1.39
N ASN A 148 -8.19 0.33 2.22
CA ASN A 148 -8.40 -1.10 2.39
C ASN A 148 -9.79 -1.41 2.97
N ASN A 149 -10.27 -0.64 3.96
CA ASN A 149 -11.63 -0.78 4.47
C ASN A 149 -12.69 -0.53 3.38
N ILE A 150 -12.46 0.45 2.50
CA ILE A 150 -13.32 0.72 1.34
C ILE A 150 -13.29 -0.48 0.38
N CYS A 151 -12.10 -1.00 0.05
CA CYS A 151 -11.94 -2.15 -0.83
C CYS A 151 -12.60 -3.44 -0.29
N ILE A 152 -12.53 -3.68 1.02
CA ILE A 152 -13.24 -4.78 1.69
C ILE A 152 -14.76 -4.59 1.56
N THR A 153 -15.24 -3.37 1.78
CA THR A 153 -16.67 -3.02 1.65
C THR A 153 -17.18 -3.27 0.23
N ILE A 154 -16.46 -2.79 -0.79
CA ILE A 154 -16.81 -3.00 -2.21
C ILE A 154 -16.85 -4.48 -2.55
N ALA A 155 -15.80 -5.22 -2.22
CA ALA A 155 -15.75 -6.64 -2.56
C ALA A 155 -16.84 -7.45 -1.84
N TYR A 156 -17.14 -7.12 -0.59
CA TYR A 156 -18.23 -7.75 0.14
C TYR A 156 -19.60 -7.43 -0.48
N TYR A 157 -19.83 -6.17 -0.85
CA TYR A 157 -21.06 -5.76 -1.53
C TYR A 157 -21.25 -6.49 -2.86
N ASN A 158 -20.18 -6.65 -3.65
CA ASN A 158 -20.25 -7.35 -4.93
C ASN A 158 -20.56 -8.85 -4.77
N ASP A 159 -20.09 -9.49 -3.69
CA ASP A 159 -20.34 -10.91 -3.41
C ASP A 159 -21.69 -11.18 -2.73
N LYS A 160 -22.14 -10.31 -1.81
CA LYS A 160 -23.31 -10.56 -0.93
C LYS A 160 -24.47 -9.57 -1.08
N GLY A 161 -24.28 -8.49 -1.83
CA GLY A 161 -25.28 -7.43 -2.01
C GLY A 161 -25.47 -6.52 -0.78
N ALA A 162 -26.47 -5.63 -0.88
CA ALA A 162 -26.63 -4.47 0.03
C ALA A 162 -27.15 -4.80 1.45
N LYS A 163 -27.81 -5.95 1.64
CA LYS A 163 -28.69 -6.17 2.81
C LYS A 163 -28.06 -7.07 3.86
N THR A 164 -26.87 -6.72 4.36
CA THR A 164 -26.23 -7.49 5.44
C THR A 164 -25.76 -6.61 6.60
N ARG A 165 -25.83 -7.16 7.82
CA ARG A 165 -25.27 -6.56 9.03
C ARG A 165 -23.77 -6.31 8.90
N GLN A 166 -23.08 -7.15 8.13
CA GLN A 166 -21.63 -7.06 7.92
C GLN A 166 -21.26 -5.83 7.08
N LEU A 167 -22.02 -5.53 6.03
CA LEU A 167 -21.80 -4.32 5.23
C LEU A 167 -21.95 -3.05 6.09
N SER A 168 -22.96 -3.03 6.98
CA SER A 168 -23.12 -1.94 7.95
C SER A 168 -21.92 -1.81 8.88
N LYS A 169 -21.31 -2.92 9.31
CA LYS A 169 -20.08 -2.90 10.12
C LYS A 169 -18.91 -2.28 9.34
N TYR A 170 -18.65 -2.74 8.12
CA TYR A 170 -17.55 -2.20 7.32
C TYR A 170 -17.72 -0.71 6.99
N SER A 171 -18.96 -0.28 6.70
CA SER A 171 -19.27 1.14 6.51
C SER A 171 -18.96 1.98 7.76
N LYS A 172 -19.28 1.48 8.96
CA LYS A 172 -18.93 2.14 10.23
C LYS A 172 -17.42 2.20 10.45
N ASP A 173 -16.70 1.12 10.12
CA ASP A 173 -15.24 1.06 10.23
C ASP A 173 -14.56 2.08 9.29
N CYS A 174 -15.05 2.22 8.06
CA CYS A 174 -14.63 3.26 7.12
C CYS A 174 -14.88 4.66 7.69
N LEU A 175 -16.10 4.93 8.17
CA LEU A 175 -16.47 6.24 8.72
C LEU A 175 -15.64 6.61 9.94
N HIS A 176 -15.39 5.65 10.83
CA HIS A 176 -14.55 5.86 12.01
C HIS A 176 -13.12 6.22 11.59
N GLN A 177 -12.51 5.43 10.69
CA GLN A 177 -11.17 5.69 10.17
C GLN A 177 -11.08 7.05 9.47
N TYR A 178 -12.07 7.40 8.63
CA TYR A 178 -12.14 8.70 7.96
C TYR A 178 -12.15 9.86 8.96
N ARG A 179 -13.01 9.80 9.98
CA ARG A 179 -13.12 10.86 11.00
C ARG A 179 -11.84 11.01 11.80
N THR A 180 -11.25 9.90 12.23
CA THR A 180 -9.97 9.90 12.96
C THR A 180 -8.88 10.53 12.11
N LEU A 181 -8.79 10.15 10.82
CA LEU A 181 -7.81 10.73 9.92
C LEU A 181 -8.03 12.23 9.75
N TYR A 182 -9.26 12.65 9.42
CA TYR A 182 -9.64 14.05 9.22
C TYR A 182 -9.26 14.92 10.42
N ILE A 183 -9.56 14.49 11.65
CA ILE A 183 -9.21 15.24 12.86
C ILE A 183 -7.69 15.43 12.95
N ASN A 184 -6.92 14.37 12.71
CA ASN A 184 -5.45 14.39 12.84
C ASN A 184 -4.74 15.18 11.74
N ILE A 185 -5.35 15.37 10.56
CA ILE A 185 -4.71 16.01 9.40
C ILE A 185 -5.43 17.31 8.96
N SER A 186 -6.44 17.75 9.69
CA SER A 186 -7.36 18.84 9.28
C SER A 186 -6.67 20.16 8.92
N GLU A 187 -5.48 20.42 9.46
CA GLU A 187 -4.71 21.63 9.16
C GLU A 187 -3.79 21.47 7.94
N CYS A 188 -3.56 20.24 7.46
CA CYS A 188 -2.69 19.94 6.32
C CYS A 188 -3.48 19.84 5.01
N LYS A 189 -3.42 20.89 4.19
CA LYS A 189 -4.12 20.98 2.89
C LYS A 189 -3.77 19.82 1.95
N SER A 190 -2.51 19.38 1.92
CA SER A 190 -2.07 18.28 1.05
C SER A 190 -2.70 16.95 1.47
N TYR A 191 -2.79 16.67 2.77
CA TYR A 191 -3.48 15.47 3.25
C TYR A 191 -5.00 15.56 3.07
N LEU A 192 -5.60 16.74 3.26
CA LEU A 192 -7.02 16.93 2.93
C LEU A 192 -7.31 16.68 1.45
N HIS A 193 -6.39 17.06 0.54
CA HIS A 193 -6.54 16.75 -0.88
C HIS A 193 -6.58 15.23 -1.14
N LEU A 194 -5.68 14.47 -0.51
CA LEU A 194 -5.71 13.00 -0.60
C LEU A 194 -6.99 12.39 -0.01
N LEU A 195 -7.48 12.93 1.12
CA LEU A 195 -8.67 12.42 1.79
C LEU A 195 -9.95 12.64 0.98
N ASN A 196 -9.99 13.68 0.15
CA ASN A 196 -11.14 14.04 -0.67
C ASN A 196 -11.22 13.31 -2.03
N LYS A 197 -10.20 12.53 -2.40
CA LYS A 197 -10.20 11.73 -3.64
C LYS A 197 -11.04 10.46 -3.48
#